data_AF-A0AAE4R2Q2-F1
#
_entry.id   AF-A0AAE4R2Q2-F1
#
_cell.length_a   1.000
_cell.length_b   1.000
_cell.length_c   1.000
_cell.angle_alpha   90.00
_cell.angle_beta   90.00
_cell.angle_gamma   90.00
#
_symmetry.space_group_name_H-M   'P 1'
#
loop_
_entity.id
_entity.type
_entity.pdbx_description
1 polymer ?
#
loop_
_entity_poly.entity_id
_entity_poly.type
_entity_poly.pdbx_seq_one_letter_code
_entity_poly.pdbx_strand_id
1 'polypeptide(L)'
;MSASTIAWLDPWVERQISAGRLAPDARGMSRADAAEQYNQANAFTPADQAFLYTPEQAQAVAREALGAVGIDVDAAATVALTDGATGPWSQAYRVNPGQVETGLEQLYLITGEHLAAEAVLSQLPWH
;
A
#
# COMPACT_ATOMS: atom_id res chain seq x y z
N MET A 1 -19.02 -25.62 27.38
CA MET A 1 -17.76 -24.87 27.36
C MET A 1 -17.65 -24.21 26.00
N SER A 2 -18.02 -22.94 25.88
CA SER A 2 -17.91 -22.23 24.59
C SER A 2 -16.45 -21.92 24.34
N ALA A 3 -15.92 -22.42 23.23
CA ALA A 3 -14.61 -22.02 22.76
C ALA A 3 -14.65 -20.52 22.46
N SER A 4 -13.89 -19.71 23.20
CA SER A 4 -13.60 -18.33 22.82
C SER A 4 -12.86 -18.37 21.49
N THR A 5 -13.58 -18.21 20.39
CA THR A 5 -12.98 -17.92 19.09
C THR A 5 -12.22 -16.61 19.24
N ILE A 6 -10.90 -16.70 19.37
CA ILE A 6 -10.04 -15.54 19.19
C ILE A 6 -10.24 -15.15 17.73
N ALA A 7 -11.13 -14.18 17.47
CA ALA A 7 -11.18 -13.50 16.20
C ALA A 7 -9.81 -12.84 16.03
N TRP A 8 -8.95 -13.41 15.20
CA TRP A 8 -7.70 -12.79 14.83
C TRP A 8 -8.05 -11.48 14.13
N LEU A 9 -7.87 -10.37 14.84
CA LEU A 9 -8.08 -9.04 14.30
C LEU A 9 -7.00 -8.78 13.26
N ASP A 10 -7.40 -8.34 12.07
CA ASP A 10 -6.47 -8.00 11.02
C ASP A 10 -5.63 -6.77 11.45
N PRO A 11 -4.29 -6.88 11.55
CA PRO A 11 -3.47 -5.78 12.07
C PRO A 11 -3.51 -4.51 11.22
N TRP A 12 -3.73 -4.63 9.91
CA TRP A 12 -3.88 -3.46 9.06
C TRP A 12 -5.21 -2.77 9.32
N VAL A 13 -6.31 -3.52 9.44
CA VAL A 13 -7.63 -2.97 9.77
C VAL A 13 -7.60 -2.26 11.13
N GLU A 14 -7.02 -2.88 12.16
CA GLU A 14 -6.91 -2.24 13.49
C GLU A 14 -6.10 -0.94 13.45
N ARG A 15 -5.03 -0.90 12.65
CA ARG A 15 -4.25 0.34 12.47
C ARG A 15 -5.06 1.42 11.78
N GLN A 16 -5.86 1.10 10.76
CA GLN A 16 -6.70 2.10 10.09
C GLN A 16 -7.86 2.58 10.98
N ILE A 17 -8.42 1.70 11.83
CA ILE A 17 -9.39 2.09 12.87
C ILE A 17 -8.74 3.05 13.87
N SER A 18 -7.53 2.70 14.35
CA SER A 18 -6.78 3.53 15.29
C SER A 18 -6.40 4.89 14.69
N ALA A 19 -6.14 4.94 13.38
CA ALA A 19 -5.90 6.17 12.63
C ALA A 19 -7.17 6.97 12.31
N GLY A 20 -8.35 6.49 12.71
CA GLY A 20 -9.64 7.15 12.47
C GLY A 20 -10.11 7.11 11.01
N ARG A 21 -9.48 6.28 10.16
CA ARG A 21 -9.88 6.11 8.75
C ARG A 21 -11.03 5.13 8.62
N LEU A 22 -10.99 4.01 9.35
CA LEU A 22 -12.05 2.99 9.33
C LEU A 22 -12.87 3.00 10.61
N ALA A 23 -14.15 2.66 10.48
CA ALA A 23 -15.04 2.44 11.64
C ALA A 23 -14.76 1.07 12.29
N PRO A 24 -15.07 0.88 13.59
CA PRO A 24 -14.96 -0.41 14.28
C PRO A 24 -15.60 -1.60 13.56
N ASP A 25 -16.65 -1.36 12.78
CA ASP A 25 -17.39 -2.38 12.03
C ASP A 25 -16.58 -2.98 10.87
N ALA A 26 -15.45 -2.36 10.48
CA ALA A 26 -14.55 -2.90 9.46
C ALA A 26 -13.83 -4.19 9.88
N ARG A 27 -13.85 -4.57 11.17
CA ARG A 27 -13.19 -5.79 11.70
C ARG A 27 -13.69 -7.10 11.09
N GLY A 28 -14.86 -7.09 10.46
CA GLY A 28 -15.42 -8.24 9.74
C GLY A 28 -15.22 -8.20 8.23
N MET A 29 -14.62 -7.14 7.70
CA MET A 29 -14.44 -6.92 6.26
C MET A 29 -13.08 -7.45 5.79
N SER A 30 -13.00 -7.77 4.50
CA SER A 30 -11.68 -7.90 3.87
C SER A 30 -11.01 -6.53 3.81
N ARG A 31 -9.66 -6.50 3.72
CA ARG A 31 -8.92 -5.24 3.55
C ARG A 31 -9.40 -4.46 2.33
N ALA A 32 -9.67 -5.16 1.23
CA ALA A 32 -10.12 -4.58 -0.02
C ALA A 32 -11.50 -3.94 0.13
N ASP A 33 -12.48 -4.64 0.72
CA ASP A 33 -13.82 -4.10 0.93
C ASP A 33 -13.80 -2.88 1.86
N ALA A 34 -12.98 -2.94 2.92
CA ALA A 34 -12.86 -1.83 3.87
C ALA A 34 -12.21 -0.59 3.23
N ALA A 35 -11.16 -0.78 2.43
CA ALA A 35 -10.53 0.30 1.66
C ALA A 35 -11.49 0.88 0.61
N GLU A 36 -12.18 0.02 -0.14
CA GLU A 36 -13.16 0.42 -1.14
C GLU A 36 -14.29 1.23 -0.51
N GLN A 37 -14.89 0.75 0.58
CA GLN A 37 -15.93 1.48 1.28
C GLN A 37 -15.44 2.85 1.76
N TYR A 38 -14.23 2.94 2.32
CA TYR A 38 -13.65 4.21 2.74
C TYR A 38 -13.46 5.18 1.58
N ASN A 39 -12.87 4.72 0.48
CA ASN A 39 -12.61 5.56 -0.69
C ASN A 39 -13.93 6.02 -1.34
N GLN A 40 -14.91 5.12 -1.48
CA GLN A 40 -16.24 5.47 -2.03
C GLN A 40 -16.98 6.47 -1.14
N ALA A 41 -16.98 6.28 0.18
CA ALA A 41 -17.67 7.18 1.11
C ALA A 41 -17.12 8.62 1.07
N ASN A 42 -15.83 8.77 0.72
CA ASN A 42 -15.16 10.07 0.61
C ASN A 42 -15.00 10.55 -0.85
N ALA A 43 -15.51 9.80 -1.83
CA ALA A 43 -15.32 10.04 -3.26
C ALA A 43 -13.84 10.20 -3.67
N PHE A 44 -12.93 9.48 -3.01
CA PHE A 44 -11.51 9.49 -3.36
C PHE A 44 -11.24 8.68 -4.62
N THR A 45 -10.35 9.23 -5.44
CA THR A 45 -9.74 8.60 -6.62
C THR A 45 -8.28 8.27 -6.32
N PRO A 46 -7.63 7.39 -7.10
CA PRO A 46 -6.20 7.10 -6.94
C PRO A 46 -5.26 8.32 -7.00
N ALA A 47 -5.72 9.44 -7.58
CA ALA A 47 -4.96 10.70 -7.63
C ALA A 47 -5.00 11.49 -6.32
N ASP A 48 -5.83 11.10 -5.35
CA ASP A 48 -5.97 11.77 -4.07
C ASP A 48 -4.98 11.23 -3.04
N GLN A 49 -4.27 12.12 -2.33
CA GLN A 49 -3.31 11.73 -1.29
C GLN A 49 -3.93 10.93 -0.14
N ALA A 50 -5.23 11.11 0.09
CA ALA A 50 -5.98 10.41 1.13
C ALA A 50 -6.55 9.06 0.67
N PHE A 51 -6.35 8.68 -0.60
CA PHE A 51 -6.79 7.39 -1.10
C PHE A 51 -6.15 6.26 -0.29
N LEU A 52 -6.98 5.32 0.17
CA LEU A 52 -6.53 4.21 0.99
C LEU A 52 -6.28 2.99 0.10
N TYR A 53 -5.01 2.69 -0.14
CA TYR A 53 -4.61 1.39 -0.68
C TYR A 53 -4.58 0.33 0.43
N THR A 54 -4.85 -0.93 0.08
CA THR A 54 -4.42 -2.04 0.93
C THR A 54 -2.90 -2.24 0.79
N PRO A 55 -2.24 -2.94 1.73
CA PRO A 55 -0.81 -3.26 1.58
C PRO A 55 -0.52 -4.02 0.29
N GLU A 56 -1.40 -4.96 -0.10
CA GLU A 56 -1.23 -5.76 -1.32
C GLU A 56 -1.32 -4.90 -2.59
N GLN A 57 -2.28 -3.96 -2.63
CA GLN A 57 -2.41 -3.03 -3.74
C GLN A 57 -1.21 -2.07 -3.81
N ALA A 58 -0.77 -1.53 -2.67
CA ALA A 58 0.40 -0.65 -2.63
C ALA A 58 1.68 -1.37 -3.08
N GLN A 59 1.86 -2.64 -2.69
CA GLN A 59 2.95 -3.47 -3.18
C GLN A 59 2.88 -3.67 -4.70
N ALA A 60 1.70 -3.94 -5.26
CA ALA A 60 1.52 -4.11 -6.70
C ALA A 60 1.86 -2.82 -7.47
N VAL A 61 1.30 -1.69 -7.04
CA VAL A 61 1.56 -0.37 -7.62
C VAL A 61 3.04 0.00 -7.52
N ALA A 62 3.68 -0.26 -6.37
CA ALA A 62 5.11 0.01 -6.22
C ALA A 62 5.97 -0.81 -7.17
N ARG A 63 5.66 -2.10 -7.39
CA ARG A 63 6.40 -2.92 -8.37
C ARG A 63 6.20 -2.43 -9.80
N GLU A 64 4.98 -2.07 -10.16
CA GLU A 64 4.69 -1.51 -11.48
C GLU A 64 5.46 -0.20 -11.71
N ALA A 65 5.45 0.69 -10.71
CA ALA A 65 6.19 1.96 -10.75
C ALA A 65 7.70 1.74 -10.88
N LEU A 66 8.26 0.81 -10.12
CA LEU A 66 9.68 0.45 -10.21
C LEU A 66 10.02 -0.15 -11.57
N GLY A 67 9.13 -0.97 -12.14
CA GLY A 67 9.27 -1.52 -13.49
C GLY A 67 9.34 -0.42 -14.57
N ALA A 68 8.58 0.66 -14.43
CA ALA A 68 8.61 1.80 -15.36
C ALA A 68 9.97 2.52 -15.42
N VAL A 69 10.78 2.42 -14.35
CA VAL A 69 12.16 2.96 -14.30
C VAL A 69 13.23 1.87 -14.46
N GLY A 70 12.84 0.67 -14.89
CA GLY A 70 13.76 -0.44 -15.19
C GLY A 70 14.25 -1.21 -13.95
N ILE A 71 13.56 -1.09 -12.82
CA ILE A 71 13.84 -1.85 -11.61
C ILE A 71 12.82 -3.00 -11.52
N ASP A 72 13.26 -4.21 -11.88
CA ASP A 72 12.44 -5.41 -11.73
C ASP A 72 12.58 -5.99 -10.32
N VAL A 73 11.44 -6.11 -9.63
CA VAL A 73 11.37 -6.67 -8.27
C VAL A 73 10.53 -7.94 -8.34
N ASP A 74 11.13 -9.04 -7.91
CA ASP A 74 10.47 -10.35 -7.85
C ASP A 74 9.13 -10.25 -7.09
N ALA A 75 8.09 -10.89 -7.62
CA ALA A 75 6.75 -10.84 -7.03
C ALA A 75 6.68 -11.42 -5.60
N ALA A 76 7.58 -12.36 -5.26
CA ALA A 76 7.70 -12.90 -3.91
C ALA A 76 8.48 -11.98 -2.97
N ALA A 77 9.22 -10.99 -3.49
CA ALA A 77 9.90 -10.00 -2.66
C ALA A 77 8.92 -8.91 -2.19
N THR A 78 9.07 -8.52 -0.93
CA THR A 78 8.37 -7.37 -0.37
C THR A 78 9.12 -6.09 -0.74
N VAL A 79 8.46 -5.13 -1.37
CA VAL A 79 9.00 -3.78 -1.54
C VAL A 79 8.96 -3.08 -0.19
N ALA A 80 10.12 -2.66 0.33
CA ALA A 80 10.22 -1.99 1.61
C ALA A 80 10.92 -0.64 1.46
N LEU A 81 10.39 0.39 2.11
CA LEU A 81 11.00 1.71 2.14
C LEU A 81 12.23 1.70 3.05
N THR A 82 13.25 2.45 2.65
CA THR A 82 14.43 2.69 3.48
C THR A 82 14.94 4.12 3.28
N ASP A 83 15.70 4.61 4.26
CA ASP A 83 16.50 5.83 4.16
C ASP A 83 18.00 5.53 3.94
N GLY A 84 18.35 4.24 3.86
CA GLY A 84 19.71 3.75 3.69
C GLY A 84 20.00 3.18 2.30
N ALA A 85 20.63 2.00 2.28
CA ALA A 85 21.05 1.34 1.05
C ALA A 85 19.88 0.61 0.36
N THR A 86 19.66 0.94 -0.91
CA THR A 86 18.65 0.33 -1.77
C THR A 86 19.12 -1.00 -2.38
N GLY A 87 18.18 -1.83 -2.82
CA GLY A 87 18.43 -3.10 -3.52
C GLY A 87 17.95 -4.34 -2.75
N PRO A 88 18.26 -5.54 -3.27
CA PRO A 88 17.85 -6.80 -2.65
C PRO A 88 18.37 -6.94 -1.21
N TRP A 89 17.48 -7.34 -0.29
CA TRP A 89 17.82 -7.59 1.10
C TRP A 89 16.92 -8.69 1.69
N SER A 90 17.50 -9.87 1.91
CA SER A 90 16.76 -11.04 2.40
C SER A 90 15.51 -11.32 1.53
N GLN A 91 14.30 -11.31 2.11
CA GLN A 91 13.02 -11.49 1.43
C GLN A 91 12.38 -10.18 0.93
N ALA A 92 13.12 -9.07 1.00
CA ALA A 92 12.64 -7.76 0.59
C ALA A 92 13.53 -7.15 -0.51
N TYR A 93 12.99 -6.15 -1.19
CA TYR A 93 13.73 -5.24 -2.02
C TYR A 93 13.58 -3.85 -1.42
N ARG A 94 14.69 -3.29 -0.94
CA ARG A 94 14.70 -1.97 -0.30
C ARG A 94 14.74 -0.88 -1.34
N VAL A 95 13.85 0.10 -1.23
CA VAL A 95 13.77 1.25 -2.12
C VAL A 95 13.68 2.53 -1.31
N ASN A 96 14.26 3.59 -1.82
CA ASN A 96 14.03 4.92 -1.24
C ASN A 96 12.70 5.47 -1.78
N PRO A 97 11.95 6.30 -1.01
CA PRO A 97 10.68 6.87 -1.47
C PRO A 97 10.75 7.53 -2.85
N GLY A 98 11.83 8.27 -3.12
CA GLY A 98 12.05 8.92 -4.42
C GLY A 98 12.13 7.97 -5.62
N GLN A 99 12.50 6.70 -5.44
CA GLN A 99 12.47 5.72 -6.53
C GLN A 99 11.03 5.34 -6.90
N VAL A 100 10.16 5.20 -5.91
CA VAL A 100 8.73 4.92 -6.14
C VAL A 100 8.06 6.15 -6.75
N GLU A 101 8.32 7.35 -6.22
CA GLU A 101 7.80 8.62 -6.76
C GLU A 101 8.19 8.81 -8.22
N THR A 102 9.47 8.63 -8.56
CA THR A 102 9.96 8.73 -9.95
C THR A 102 9.31 7.66 -10.83
N GLY A 103 9.11 6.44 -10.31
CA GLY A 103 8.41 5.37 -11.01
C GLY A 103 6.96 5.71 -11.32
N LEU A 104 6.24 6.30 -10.37
CA LEU A 104 4.85 6.74 -10.55
C LEU A 104 4.75 7.90 -11.54
N GLU A 105 5.70 8.84 -11.51
CA GLU A 105 5.80 9.89 -12.52
C GLU A 105 6.03 9.30 -13.93
N GLN A 106 6.91 8.30 -14.07
CA GLN A 106 7.10 7.63 -15.34
C GLN A 106 5.86 6.87 -15.81
N LEU A 107 5.14 6.18 -14.91
CA LEU A 107 3.86 5.57 -15.25
C LEU A 107 2.86 6.59 -15.75
N TYR A 108 2.73 7.73 -15.08
CA TYR A 108 1.87 8.82 -15.55
C TYR A 108 2.24 9.29 -16.96
N LEU A 109 3.53 9.44 -17.26
CA LEU A 109 3.98 9.83 -18.60
C LEU A 109 3.67 8.77 -19.67
N ILE A 110 3.63 7.49 -19.29
CA ILE A 110 3.35 6.37 -20.20
C ILE A 110 1.84 6.16 -20.41
N THR A 111 1.05 6.19 -19.34
CA THR A 111 -0.37 5.77 -19.34
C THR A 111 -1.34 6.95 -19.26
N GLY A 112 -0.87 8.12 -18.79
CA GLY A 112 -1.72 9.26 -18.44
C GLY A 112 -2.44 9.11 -17.09
N GLU A 113 -2.28 7.99 -16.38
CA GLU A 113 -2.92 7.74 -15.09
C GLU A 113 -2.14 8.40 -13.96
N HIS A 114 -2.82 9.20 -13.13
CA HIS A 114 -2.20 9.89 -12.01
C HIS A 114 -2.49 9.17 -10.69
N LEU A 115 -1.42 8.70 -10.05
CA LEU A 115 -1.47 8.02 -8.75
C LEU A 115 -0.75 8.86 -7.70
N ALA A 116 -1.39 9.11 -6.55
CA ALA A 116 -0.77 9.86 -5.47
C ALA A 116 0.34 9.05 -4.79
N ALA A 117 1.59 9.52 -4.87
CA ALA A 117 2.73 8.81 -4.28
C ALA A 117 2.56 8.59 -2.77
N GLU A 118 2.13 9.62 -2.02
CA GLU A 118 1.91 9.52 -0.58
C GLU A 118 0.90 8.42 -0.20
N ALA A 119 -0.16 8.25 -1.01
CA ALA A 119 -1.15 7.20 -0.79
C ALA A 119 -0.52 5.80 -0.88
N VAL A 120 0.38 5.59 -1.84
CA VAL A 120 1.13 4.33 -2.01
C VAL A 120 2.17 4.15 -0.89
N LEU A 121 3.03 5.15 -0.70
CA LEU A 121 4.15 5.11 0.25
C LEU A 121 3.69 4.85 1.69
N SER A 122 2.57 5.45 2.11
CA SER A 122 2.02 5.28 3.45
C SER A 122 1.59 3.85 3.80
N GLN A 123 1.46 2.98 2.79
CA GLN A 123 1.07 1.58 2.95
C GLN A 123 2.25 0.60 2.80
N LEU A 124 3.43 1.08 2.39
CA LEU A 124 4.63 0.25 2.29
C LEU A 124 5.32 0.13 3.66
N PRO A 125 5.89 -1.05 3.99
CA PRO A 125 6.64 -1.22 5.21
C PRO A 125 7.97 -0.46 5.15
N TRP A 126 8.43 0.02 6.31
CA TRP A 126 9.77 0.59 6.48
C TRP A 126 10.74 -0.44 7.01
N HIS A 127 11.99 -0.38 6.53
CA HIS A 127 13.11 -1.20 6.95
C HIS A 127 14.29 -0.36 7.43
#